data_AF-A0AAU4SED1-F1
#
_entry.id   AF-A0AAU4SED1-F1
#
_cell.length_a   1.000
_cell.length_b   1.000
_cell.length_c   1.000
_cell.angle_alpha   90.00
_cell.angle_beta   90.00
_cell.angle_gamma   90.00
#
_symmetry.space_group_name_H-M   'P 1'
#
loop_
_entity.id
_entity.type
_entity.pdbx_description
1 polymer ?
#
loop_
_entity_poly.entity_id
_entity_poly.type
_entity_poly.pdbx_seq_one_letter_code
_entity_poly.pdbx_strand_id
1 'polypeptide(L)'
;MRSLPAVGPLPTADAGNWLAAFWLSVICREPQRMTQLCEIPTERLRSPERQYDEYICYLANTLQTYWLRRPGLVEKLTATLQSSNRSVARIAPRDLLYPAINLFYHPVQNDREGFSPALIEALKLHQAHWPLSEERAANIDGSIARIPLTIACRAHDGEFPT
;
A
#
# COMPACT_ATOMS: atom_id res chain seq x y z
N MET A 1 -28.34 -23.93 -0.37
CA MET A 1 -26.90 -23.57 -0.29
C MET A 1 -26.35 -23.46 -1.70
N ARG A 2 -25.90 -22.28 -2.15
CA ARG A 2 -25.23 -22.11 -3.45
C ARG A 2 -23.72 -22.27 -3.21
N SER A 3 -23.14 -23.36 -3.71
CA SER A 3 -21.69 -23.56 -3.76
C SER A 3 -21.19 -22.93 -5.06
N LEU A 4 -20.29 -21.95 -4.94
CA LEU A 4 -19.56 -21.43 -6.09
C LEU A 4 -18.41 -22.39 -6.39
N PRO A 5 -18.22 -22.82 -7.64
CA PRO A 5 -17.06 -23.62 -8.01
C PRO A 5 -15.80 -22.80 -7.74
N ALA A 6 -14.81 -23.44 -7.09
CA ALA A 6 -13.51 -22.83 -6.88
C ALA A 6 -12.86 -22.62 -8.25
N VAL A 7 -12.88 -21.37 -8.73
CA VAL A 7 -12.02 -20.95 -9.82
C VAL A 7 -10.61 -21.04 -9.27
N GLY A 8 -9.72 -21.78 -9.93
CA GLY A 8 -8.32 -21.94 -9.51
C GLY A 8 -7.59 -20.59 -9.38
N PRO A 9 -6.26 -20.60 -9.20
CA PRO A 9 -5.47 -19.37 -9.10
C PRO A 9 -5.80 -18.44 -10.28
N LEU A 10 -6.46 -17.32 -10.00
CA LEU A 10 -6.74 -16.31 -11.00
C LEU A 10 -5.49 -15.42 -11.13
N PRO A 11 -5.03 -15.09 -12.36
CA PRO A 11 -3.86 -14.22 -12.55
C PRO A 11 -4.01 -12.82 -11.93
N THR A 12 -5.23 -12.43 -11.57
CA THR A 12 -5.58 -11.17 -10.93
C THR A 12 -5.56 -11.23 -9.39
N ALA A 13 -5.45 -12.42 -8.80
CA ALA A 13 -5.43 -12.62 -7.35
C ALA A 13 -3.99 -12.62 -6.81
N ASP A 14 -3.31 -11.49 -6.93
CA ASP A 14 -1.92 -11.32 -6.50
C ASP A 14 -1.72 -10.15 -5.54
N ALA A 15 -0.51 -10.03 -5.00
CA ALA A 15 -0.16 -9.02 -4.00
C ALA A 15 -0.29 -7.56 -4.51
N GLY A 16 -0.05 -7.31 -5.80
CA GLY A 16 -0.20 -5.97 -6.38
C GLY A 16 -1.67 -5.55 -6.45
N ASN A 17 -2.52 -6.43 -6.95
CA ASN A 17 -3.97 -6.22 -7.00
C ASN A 17 -4.58 -6.15 -5.60
N TRP A 18 -4.06 -6.94 -4.65
CA TRP A 18 -4.46 -6.85 -3.25
C TRP A 18 -4.16 -5.46 -2.66
N LEU A 19 -2.96 -4.90 -2.89
CA LEU A 19 -2.62 -3.55 -2.42
C LEU A 19 -3.53 -2.50 -3.03
N ALA A 20 -3.77 -2.56 -4.34
CA ALA A 20 -4.68 -1.64 -5.01
C ALA A 20 -6.09 -1.70 -4.41
N ALA A 21 -6.64 -2.90 -4.21
CA ALA A 21 -7.95 -3.10 -3.59
C ALA A 21 -7.99 -2.61 -2.13
N PHE A 22 -6.93 -2.84 -1.35
CA PHE A 22 -6.83 -2.38 0.03
C PHE A 22 -6.83 -0.86 0.11
N TRP A 23 -6.00 -0.17 -0.69
CA TRP A 23 -5.96 1.30 -0.71
C TRP A 23 -7.27 1.91 -1.18
N LEU A 24 -7.90 1.35 -2.22
CA LEU A 24 -9.24 1.78 -2.63
C LEU A 24 -10.27 1.61 -1.52
N SER A 25 -10.23 0.49 -0.78
CA SER A 25 -11.13 0.27 0.36
C SER A 25 -10.91 1.30 1.48
N VAL A 26 -9.67 1.76 1.69
CA VAL A 26 -9.36 2.85 2.62
C VAL A 26 -9.95 4.17 2.12
N ILE A 27 -9.74 4.54 0.84
CA ILE A 27 -10.29 5.76 0.23
C ILE A 27 -11.83 5.78 0.34
N CYS A 28 -12.45 4.65 -0.01
CA CYS A 28 -13.91 4.50 0.00
C CYS A 28 -14.49 4.31 1.41
N ARG A 29 -13.66 4.26 2.46
CA ARG A 29 -14.06 4.06 3.86
C ARG A 29 -14.90 2.78 4.03
N GLU A 30 -14.43 1.67 3.46
CA GLU A 30 -15.12 0.37 3.50
C GLU A 30 -14.42 -0.61 4.48
N PRO A 31 -14.61 -0.46 5.80
CA PRO A 31 -13.87 -1.24 6.80
C PRO A 31 -14.14 -2.75 6.70
N GLN A 32 -15.35 -3.13 6.27
CA GLN A 32 -15.70 -4.54 6.05
C GLN A 32 -14.85 -5.16 4.93
N ARG A 33 -14.65 -4.45 3.82
CA ARG A 33 -13.79 -4.92 2.72
C ARG A 33 -12.33 -4.95 3.14
N MET A 34 -11.88 -3.96 3.91
CA MET A 34 -10.52 -3.98 4.48
C MET A 34 -10.29 -5.22 5.34
N THR A 35 -11.22 -5.57 6.24
CA THR A 35 -11.12 -6.77 7.06
C THR A 35 -11.10 -8.04 6.23
N GLN A 36 -12.01 -8.18 5.26
CA GLN A 36 -12.05 -9.34 4.36
C GLN A 36 -10.75 -9.49 3.57
N LEU A 37 -10.19 -8.40 3.05
CA LEU A 37 -8.90 -8.41 2.37
C LEU A 37 -7.78 -8.85 3.31
N CYS A 38 -7.79 -8.40 4.57
CA CYS A 38 -6.74 -8.75 5.52
C CYS A 38 -6.81 -10.19 6.06
N GLU A 39 -7.95 -10.86 5.91
CA GLU A 39 -8.10 -12.28 6.25
C GLU A 39 -7.51 -13.22 5.19
N ILE A 40 -7.18 -12.72 3.99
CA ILE A 40 -6.57 -13.50 2.92
C ILE A 40 -5.15 -13.92 3.33
N PRO A 41 -4.81 -15.22 3.38
CA PRO A 41 -3.46 -15.67 3.69
C PRO A 41 -2.43 -15.12 2.70
N THR A 42 -1.33 -14.58 3.21
CA THR A 42 -0.29 -13.94 2.38
C THR A 42 0.36 -14.88 1.39
N GLU A 43 0.36 -16.19 1.68
CA GLU A 43 0.85 -17.25 0.79
C GLU A 43 0.05 -17.30 -0.51
N ARG A 44 -1.25 -16.95 -0.47
CA ARG A 44 -2.11 -16.90 -1.65
C ARG A 44 -1.88 -15.67 -2.51
N LEU A 45 -1.27 -14.63 -1.95
CA LEU A 45 -0.93 -13.40 -2.69
C LEU A 45 0.34 -13.56 -3.52
N ARG A 46 1.13 -14.61 -3.27
CA ARG A 46 2.31 -14.93 -4.08
C ARG A 46 1.88 -15.55 -5.40
N SER A 47 2.19 -14.87 -6.50
CA SER A 47 2.05 -15.45 -7.83
C SER A 47 3.32 -16.22 -8.18
N PRO A 48 3.22 -17.48 -8.66
CA PRO A 48 4.38 -18.21 -9.17
C PRO A 48 4.88 -17.66 -10.52
N GLU A 49 4.04 -16.94 -11.27
CA GLU A 49 4.33 -16.46 -12.63
C GLU A 49 4.88 -15.03 -12.64
N ARG A 50 4.46 -14.19 -11.68
CA ARG A 50 5.03 -12.86 -11.51
C ARG A 50 6.11 -12.93 -10.43
N GLN A 51 7.35 -12.62 -10.81
CA GLN A 51 8.36 -12.10 -9.88
C GLN A 51 7.83 -10.77 -9.33
N TYR A 52 6.83 -10.83 -8.46
CA TYR A 52 6.54 -9.72 -7.59
C TYR A 52 7.73 -9.56 -6.70
N ASP A 53 8.22 -8.33 -6.66
CA ASP A 53 9.28 -7.96 -5.75
C ASP A 53 8.83 -8.35 -4.33
N GLU A 54 9.64 -9.17 -3.67
CA GLU A 54 9.34 -9.78 -2.36
C GLU A 54 8.80 -8.77 -1.34
N TYR A 55 9.18 -7.49 -1.49
CA TYR A 55 8.70 -6.35 -0.70
C TYR A 55 7.18 -6.15 -0.77
N ILE A 56 6.51 -6.42 -1.88
CA ILE A 56 5.05 -6.20 -2.04
C ILE A 56 4.30 -7.15 -1.10
N CYS A 57 4.77 -8.39 -1.00
CA CYS A 57 4.22 -9.36 -0.05
C CYS A 57 4.50 -8.96 1.41
N TYR A 58 5.71 -8.43 1.71
CA TYR A 58 6.01 -7.90 3.03
C TYR A 58 5.12 -6.71 3.41
N LEU A 59 4.90 -5.77 2.49
CA LEU A 59 4.02 -4.63 2.70
C LEU A 59 2.57 -5.06 2.94
N ALA A 60 2.05 -5.98 2.12
CA ALA A 60 0.72 -6.55 2.34
C ALA A 60 0.60 -7.15 3.75
N ASN A 61 1.56 -7.99 4.15
CA ASN A 61 1.59 -8.60 5.48
C ASN A 61 1.62 -7.56 6.62
N THR A 62 2.38 -6.48 6.45
CA THR A 62 2.43 -5.37 7.41
C THR A 62 1.08 -4.68 7.54
N LEU A 63 0.42 -4.37 6.42
CA LEU A 63 -0.91 -3.74 6.40
C LEU A 63 -1.98 -4.65 7.02
N GLN A 64 -1.94 -5.95 6.74
CA GLN A 64 -2.83 -6.93 7.38
C GLN A 64 -2.62 -6.98 8.90
N THR A 65 -1.36 -6.98 9.34
CA THR A 65 -1.00 -7.02 10.76
C THR A 65 -1.48 -5.77 11.48
N TYR A 66 -1.28 -4.60 10.86
CA TYR A 66 -1.78 -3.33 11.36
C TYR A 66 -3.31 -3.33 11.48
N TRP A 67 -4.02 -3.64 10.40
CA TRP A 67 -5.48 -3.52 10.35
C TRP A 67 -6.17 -4.50 11.32
N LEU A 68 -5.71 -5.74 11.36
CA LEU A 68 -6.26 -6.77 12.23
C LEU A 68 -5.70 -6.72 13.67
N ARG A 69 -4.88 -5.71 13.99
CA ARG A 69 -4.22 -5.52 15.30
C ARG A 69 -3.50 -6.79 15.79
N ARG A 70 -2.82 -7.48 14.88
CA ARG A 70 -2.01 -8.67 15.20
C ARG A 70 -0.67 -8.25 15.81
N PRO A 71 -0.06 -9.07 16.69
CA PRO A 71 1.27 -8.79 17.22
C PRO A 71 2.34 -8.82 16.12
N GLY A 72 3.49 -8.19 16.39
CA GLY A 72 4.64 -8.22 15.48
C GLY A 72 4.65 -7.11 14.42
N LEU A 73 3.88 -6.03 14.60
CA LEU A 73 3.77 -4.94 13.63
C LEU A 73 5.12 -4.25 13.40
N VAL A 74 5.87 -3.98 14.46
CA VAL A 74 7.14 -3.25 14.39
C VAL A 74 8.16 -4.05 13.60
N GLU A 75 8.30 -5.33 13.91
CA GLU A 75 9.21 -6.26 13.26
C GLU A 75 8.89 -6.41 11.76
N LYS A 76 7.60 -6.53 11.41
CA LYS A 76 7.15 -6.63 10.01
C LYS A 76 7.35 -5.34 9.24
N LEU A 77 7.14 -4.20 9.88
CA LEU A 77 7.38 -2.89 9.28
C LEU A 77 8.88 -2.70 9.04
N THR A 78 9.74 -3.04 10.00
CA THR A 78 11.20 -3.05 9.83
C THR A 78 11.63 -3.97 8.68
N ALA A 79 11.10 -5.19 8.61
CA ALA A 79 11.40 -6.12 7.52
C ALA A 79 10.95 -5.59 6.15
N THR A 80 9.79 -4.92 6.10
CA THR A 80 9.28 -4.29 4.88
C THR A 80 10.23 -3.17 4.42
N LEU A 81 10.64 -2.30 5.34
CA LEU A 81 11.59 -1.22 5.07
C LEU A 81 12.95 -1.78 4.61
N GLN A 82 13.49 -2.81 5.27
CA GLN A 82 14.74 -3.46 4.88
C GLN A 82 14.65 -4.18 3.52
N SER A 83 13.54 -4.85 3.23
CA SER A 83 13.32 -5.54 1.94
C SER A 83 13.21 -4.55 0.78
N SER A 84 12.57 -3.39 1.00
CA SER A 84 12.53 -2.28 0.04
C SER A 84 13.91 -1.65 -0.19
N ASN A 85 14.87 -1.92 0.71
CA ASN A 85 16.25 -1.44 0.66
C ASN A 85 17.18 -2.32 -0.22
N ARG A 86 16.75 -3.52 -0.63
CA ARG A 86 17.44 -4.26 -1.70
C ARG A 86 16.87 -3.82 -3.04
N SER A 87 17.75 -3.52 -4.00
CA SER A 87 17.54 -2.92 -5.34
C SER A 87 16.60 -3.66 -6.30
N VAL A 88 15.44 -4.13 -5.82
CA VAL A 88 14.55 -5.05 -6.53
C VAL A 88 13.26 -4.37 -6.95
N ALA A 89 12.98 -3.11 -6.55
CA ALA A 89 11.69 -2.51 -6.87
C ALA A 89 11.54 -2.14 -8.36
N ARG A 90 11.02 -3.07 -9.17
CA ARG A 90 10.72 -2.92 -10.60
C ARG A 90 9.40 -2.20 -10.85
N ILE A 91 8.49 -2.22 -9.86
CA ILE A 91 7.10 -1.76 -10.03
C ILE A 91 6.87 -0.34 -9.50
N ALA A 92 7.57 0.06 -8.43
CA ALA A 92 7.61 1.44 -7.97
C ALA A 92 9.00 1.71 -7.41
N PRO A 93 9.65 2.84 -7.75
CA PRO A 93 10.93 3.20 -7.16
C PRO A 93 10.80 3.27 -5.63
N ARG A 94 11.89 2.89 -4.96
CA ARG A 94 12.08 3.05 -3.51
C ARG A 94 11.62 4.43 -2.98
N ASP A 95 11.90 5.47 -3.77
CA ASP A 95 11.67 6.87 -3.41
C ASP A 95 10.17 7.23 -3.31
N LEU A 96 9.27 6.34 -3.75
CA LEU A 96 7.82 6.52 -3.60
C LEU A 96 7.20 5.63 -2.51
N LEU A 97 7.85 4.50 -2.20
CA LEU A 97 7.35 3.52 -1.24
C LEU A 97 7.67 3.90 0.21
N TYR A 98 8.90 4.35 0.48
CA TYR A 98 9.28 4.78 1.82
C TYR A 98 8.44 5.96 2.33
N PRO A 99 8.22 7.04 1.53
CA PRO A 99 7.36 8.15 1.95
C PRO A 99 5.91 7.72 2.17
N ALA A 100 5.40 6.78 1.37
CA ALA A 100 4.05 6.25 1.52
C ALA A 100 3.86 5.49 2.84
N ILE A 101 4.82 4.65 3.23
CA ILE A 101 4.79 3.92 4.50
C ILE A 101 5.00 4.89 5.68
N ASN A 102 5.91 5.85 5.55
CA ASN A 102 6.16 6.88 6.56
C ASN A 102 4.90 7.74 6.80
N LEU A 103 4.28 8.23 5.72
CA LEU A 103 3.04 8.98 5.74
C LEU A 103 1.89 8.20 6.41
N PHE A 104 1.83 6.89 6.18
CA PHE A 104 0.83 6.02 6.80
C PHE A 104 1.02 5.90 8.32
N TYR A 105 2.23 6.07 8.83
CA TYR A 105 2.57 5.88 10.23
C TYR A 105 2.07 7.01 11.14
N HIS A 106 1.98 8.23 10.62
CA HIS A 106 1.61 9.41 11.42
C HIS A 106 0.16 9.34 11.96
N PRO A 107 -0.87 9.00 11.17
CA PRO A 107 -2.22 8.80 11.70
C PRO A 107 -2.33 7.63 12.69
N VAL A 108 -1.47 6.62 12.55
CA VAL A 108 -1.42 5.46 13.46
C VAL A 108 -0.93 5.85 14.84
N GLN A 109 0.10 6.70 14.90
CA GLN A 109 0.68 7.18 16.16
C GLN A 109 -0.05 8.40 16.75
N ASN A 110 -1.09 8.90 16.08
CA ASN A 110 -1.69 10.19 16.38
C ASN A 110 -0.68 11.36 16.31
N ASP A 111 0.34 11.24 15.45
CA ASP A 111 1.37 12.25 15.24
C ASP A 111 0.86 13.31 14.24
N ARG A 112 0.21 14.34 14.77
CA ARG A 112 -0.41 15.41 13.99
C ARG A 112 0.62 16.39 13.42
N GLU A 113 1.71 16.64 14.13
CA GLU A 113 2.77 17.57 13.72
C GLU A 113 3.63 16.99 12.60
N GLY A 114 3.93 15.68 12.66
CA GLY A 114 4.71 15.00 11.62
C GLY A 114 3.95 14.71 10.33
N PHE A 115 2.61 14.76 10.36
CA PHE A 115 1.77 14.38 9.23
C PHE A 115 1.92 15.27 8.00
N SER A 116 1.71 16.59 8.15
CA SER A 116 1.71 17.52 7.01
C SER A 116 3.07 17.60 6.31
N PRO A 117 4.22 17.65 7.02
CA PRO A 117 5.54 17.58 6.39
C PRO A 117 5.76 16.28 5.59
N ALA A 118 5.37 15.13 6.15
CA ALA A 118 5.47 13.85 5.47
C ALA A 118 4.57 13.77 4.22
N LEU A 119 3.37 14.37 4.27
CA LEU A 119 2.46 14.44 3.12
C LEU A 119 3.07 15.27 1.99
N ILE A 120 3.64 16.43 2.32
CA ILE A 120 4.32 17.32 1.36
C ILE A 120 5.50 16.60 0.70
N GLU A 121 6.32 15.90 1.48
CA GLU A 121 7.47 15.16 0.97
C GLU A 121 7.04 14.01 0.03
N ALA A 122 6.03 13.23 0.44
CA ALA A 122 5.50 12.15 -0.39
C ALA A 122 4.93 12.66 -1.74
N LEU A 123 4.25 13.82 -1.74
CA LEU A 123 3.73 14.44 -2.95
C LEU A 123 4.86 14.95 -3.86
N LYS A 124 5.91 15.57 -3.30
CA LYS A 124 7.08 16.03 -4.07
C LYS A 124 7.80 14.87 -4.73
N LEU A 125 8.00 13.77 -4.01
CA LEU A 125 8.66 12.58 -4.54
C LEU A 125 7.81 11.92 -5.63
N HIS A 126 6.48 11.84 -5.44
CA HIS A 126 5.54 11.39 -6.47
C HIS A 126 5.63 12.23 -7.73
N GLN A 127 5.59 13.56 -7.59
CA GLN A 127 5.72 14.49 -8.71
C GLN A 127 7.07 14.41 -9.40
N ALA A 128 8.17 14.13 -8.68
CA ALA A 128 9.49 14.01 -9.29
C ALA A 128 9.68 12.72 -10.11
N HIS A 129 8.94 11.66 -9.76
CA HIS A 129 9.12 10.34 -10.39
C HIS A 129 8.40 10.16 -11.73
N TRP A 130 7.17 10.68 -11.83
CA TRP A 130 6.29 10.49 -12.98
C TRP A 130 6.60 11.28 -14.27
N PRO A 131 7.25 12.47 -14.28
CA PRO A 131 7.40 13.27 -15.50
C PRO A 131 8.44 12.78 -16.51
N LEU A 132 9.05 11.60 -16.32
CA LEU A 132 10.28 11.23 -17.01
C LEU A 132 10.12 10.58 -18.40
N SER A 133 8.90 10.29 -18.89
CA SER A 133 8.67 9.84 -20.29
C SER A 133 7.20 9.94 -20.75
N GLU A 134 6.95 9.98 -22.07
CA GLU A 134 5.60 9.90 -22.66
C GLU A 134 4.84 8.62 -22.24
N GLU A 135 5.56 7.50 -22.10
CA GLU A 135 5.00 6.22 -21.63
C GLU A 135 4.48 6.31 -20.18
N ARG A 136 5.15 7.10 -19.32
CA ARG A 136 4.75 7.33 -17.93
C ARG A 136 3.62 8.35 -17.81
N ALA A 137 3.56 9.33 -18.71
CA ALA A 137 2.47 10.30 -18.76
C ALA A 137 1.11 9.63 -19.08
N ALA A 138 1.11 8.53 -19.84
CA ALA A 138 -0.09 7.75 -20.15
C ALA A 138 -0.51 6.74 -19.05
N ASN A 139 0.32 6.57 -18.01
CA ASN A 139 0.04 5.60 -16.96
C ASN A 139 -0.87 6.21 -15.87
N ILE A 140 -2.01 5.57 -15.65
CA ILE A 140 -3.02 5.99 -14.68
C ILE A 140 -2.52 5.98 -13.23
N ASP A 141 -1.51 5.17 -12.91
CA ASP A 141 -0.87 5.16 -11.60
C ASP A 141 -0.07 6.46 -11.35
N GLY A 142 0.26 7.22 -12.40
CA GLY A 142 0.95 8.51 -12.31
C GLY A 142 0.06 9.74 -12.31
N SER A 143 -1.17 9.60 -12.80
CA SER A 143 -2.15 10.68 -12.80
C SER A 143 -2.64 11.03 -11.39
N ILE A 144 -2.55 10.07 -10.45
CA ILE A 144 -3.02 10.24 -9.08
C ILE A 144 -2.00 9.65 -8.12
N ALA A 145 -1.54 10.47 -7.17
CA ALA A 145 -0.74 10.02 -6.03
C ALA A 145 -1.59 9.15 -5.08
N ARG A 146 -1.86 7.91 -5.49
CA ARG A 146 -2.88 7.04 -4.87
C ARG A 146 -2.65 6.85 -3.37
N ILE A 147 -1.42 6.56 -2.96
CA ILE A 147 -1.11 6.33 -1.54
C ILE A 147 -1.17 7.64 -0.73
N PRO A 148 -0.53 8.76 -1.18
CA PRO A 148 -0.71 10.06 -0.52
C PRO A 148 -2.17 10.52 -0.40
N LEU A 149 -2.95 10.37 -1.47
CA LEU A 149 -4.38 10.72 -1.46
C LEU A 149 -5.16 9.88 -0.44
N THR A 150 -4.92 8.57 -0.43
CA THR A 150 -5.56 7.65 0.53
C THR A 150 -5.34 8.09 1.97
N ILE A 151 -4.10 8.48 2.27
CA ILE A 151 -3.72 8.85 3.63
C ILE A 151 -4.23 10.24 4.00
N ALA A 152 -4.22 11.20 3.07
CA ALA A 152 -4.84 12.52 3.26
C ALA A 152 -6.34 12.42 3.53
N CYS A 153 -7.08 11.58 2.80
CA CYS A 153 -8.50 11.35 3.06
C CYS A 153 -8.74 10.80 4.47
N ARG A 154 -7.94 9.82 4.90
CA ARG A 154 -8.05 9.23 6.24
C ARG A 154 -7.67 10.20 7.35
N ALA A 155 -6.68 11.06 7.11
CA ALA A 155 -6.25 12.09 8.05
C ALA A 155 -7.32 13.18 8.20
N HIS A 156 -7.95 13.59 7.11
CA HIS A 156 -9.09 14.51 7.14
C HIS A 156 -10.24 13.98 8.01
N ASP A 157 -10.57 12.69 7.91
CA ASP A 157 -11.58 12.05 8.76
C ASP A 157 -11.19 12.02 10.25
N GLY A 158 -9.90 12.00 10.54
CA GLY A 158 -9.34 12.08 11.90
C GLY A 158 -9.12 13.51 12.37
N GLU A 159 -9.59 14.52 11.64
CA GLU A 159 -9.38 15.95 11.90
C GLU A 159 -7.90 16.36 11.97
N PHE A 160 -7.01 15.65 11.25
CA PHE A 160 -5.60 16.02 11.16
C PHE A 160 -5.43 17.30 10.33
N PRO A 161 -4.38 18.08 10.59
CA PRO A 161 -4.05 19.24 9.76
C PRO A 161 -3.66 18.76 8.35
N THR A 162 -4.48 19.14 7.36
CA THR A 162 -4.26 18.86 5.92
C THR A 162 -3.71 20.07 5.20
#